data_AF-A0A3F3H8A5-F1
#
_entry.id   AF-A0A3F3H8A5-F1
#
_cell.length_a   1.000
_cell.length_b   1.000
_cell.length_c   1.000
_cell.angle_alpha   90.00
_cell.angle_beta   90.00
_cell.angle_gamma   90.00
#
_symmetry.space_group_name_H-M   'P 1'
#
loop_
_entity.id
_entity.type
_entity.pdbx_description
1 polymer ?
#
loop_
_entity_poly.entity_id
_entity_poly.type
_entity_poly.pdbx_seq_one_letter_code
_entity_poly.pdbx_strand_id
1 'polypeptide(L)'
;MARIEGIDLPRDKRIVIGLTYIYGIGNTTAQKILATAKVSEDVRVRDLTVDQEDQIREAIAALNLQLEGDLRRKVSLDIKGLQEIASYRGIRHRKGLPVRGQHTKNNARTRKGPATAIAGKKK
;
A
#
# COMPACT_ATOMS: atom_id res chain seq x y z
N MET A 1 -7.09 18.46 11.46
CA MET A 1 -6.85 17.01 11.29
C MET A 1 -6.73 16.83 9.80
N ALA A 2 -5.52 16.68 9.30
CA ALA A 2 -5.32 16.61 7.87
C ALA A 2 -5.90 15.30 7.35
N ARG A 3 -6.92 15.41 6.50
CA ARG A 3 -7.51 14.29 5.79
C ARG A 3 -7.15 14.40 4.32
N ILE A 4 -6.43 13.40 3.83
CA ILE A 4 -5.92 13.37 2.46
C ILE A 4 -6.34 12.03 1.85
N GLU A 5 -6.98 12.07 0.67
CA GLU A 5 -7.49 10.87 -0.04
C GLU A 5 -8.37 9.95 0.83
N GLY A 6 -9.20 10.56 1.68
CA GLY A 6 -10.13 9.83 2.56
C GLY A 6 -9.51 9.25 3.83
N ILE A 7 -8.20 9.39 4.04
CA ILE A 7 -7.46 8.88 5.20
C ILE A 7 -7.04 10.00 6.12
N ASP A 8 -7.21 9.74 7.42
CA ASP A 8 -6.78 10.63 8.48
C ASP A 8 -5.31 10.39 8.84
N LEU A 9 -4.50 11.43 8.71
CA LEU A 9 -3.08 11.35 8.97
C LEU A 9 -2.75 11.47 10.47
N PRO A 10 -1.75 10.72 10.98
CA PRO A 10 -1.34 10.81 12.38
C PRO A 10 -0.73 12.19 12.70
N ARG A 11 -1.38 12.93 13.61
CA ARG A 11 -1.10 14.34 13.91
C ARG A 11 0.33 14.65 14.35
N ASP A 12 0.93 13.76 15.13
CA ASP A 12 2.23 14.01 15.74
C ASP A 12 3.43 13.61 14.86
N LYS A 13 3.19 13.05 13.68
CA LYS A 13 4.28 12.66 12.78
C LYS A 13 4.69 13.80 11.85
N ARG A 14 5.93 13.76 11.38
CA ARG A 14 6.40 14.57 10.25
C ARG A 14 5.59 14.23 9.00
N ILE A 15 5.32 15.21 8.16
CA ILE A 15 4.44 15.04 7.00
C ILE A 15 4.96 14.01 6.00
N VAL A 16 6.29 13.92 5.79
CA VAL A 16 6.91 12.88 4.95
C VAL A 16 6.48 11.48 5.37
N ILE A 17 6.49 11.22 6.68
CA ILE A 17 6.10 9.92 7.24
C ILE A 17 4.58 9.81 7.30
N GLY A 18 3.88 10.90 7.61
CA GLY A 18 2.42 10.96 7.61
C GLY A 18 1.85 10.46 6.29
N LEU A 19 2.32 10.98 5.16
CA LEU A 19 1.83 10.60 3.82
C LEU A 19 1.99 9.10 3.52
N THR A 20 3.00 8.42 4.08
CA THR A 20 3.21 6.97 3.86
C THR A 20 2.12 6.07 4.44
N TYR A 21 1.22 6.62 5.27
CA TYR A 21 0.04 5.91 5.74
C TYR A 21 -1.00 5.69 4.64
N ILE A 22 -0.92 6.46 3.55
CA ILE A 22 -1.77 6.32 2.37
C ILE A 22 -1.17 5.23 1.48
N TYR A 23 -1.96 4.21 1.18
CA TYR A 23 -1.59 3.10 0.30
C TYR A 23 -1.27 3.61 -1.11
N GLY A 24 -0.07 3.27 -1.56
CA GLY A 24 0.50 3.77 -2.82
C GLY A 24 1.58 4.83 -2.60
N ILE A 25 1.65 5.44 -1.41
CA ILE A 25 2.70 6.40 -1.05
C ILE A 25 3.76 5.71 -0.19
N GLY A 26 5.01 5.77 -0.62
CA GLY A 26 6.19 5.41 0.17
C GLY A 26 7.07 6.63 0.41
N ASN A 27 8.23 6.44 1.05
CA ASN A 27 9.13 7.54 1.41
C ASN A 27 9.53 8.41 0.20
N THR A 28 9.90 7.76 -0.92
CA THR A 28 10.37 8.47 -2.11
C THR A 28 9.24 9.24 -2.81
N THR A 29 8.02 8.70 -2.85
CA THR A 29 6.86 9.40 -3.40
C THR A 29 6.40 10.52 -2.48
N ALA A 30 6.43 10.34 -1.16
CA ALA A 30 6.12 11.40 -0.20
C ALA A 30 7.05 12.61 -0.36
N GLN A 31 8.36 12.39 -0.48
CA GLN A 31 9.32 13.47 -0.74
C GLN A 31 9.06 14.18 -2.05
N LYS A 32 8.75 13.44 -3.12
CA LYS A 32 8.38 14.04 -4.43
C LYS A 32 7.13 14.91 -4.32
N ILE A 33 6.08 14.42 -3.65
CA ILE A 33 4.83 15.17 -3.44
C ILE A 33 5.12 16.48 -2.71
N LEU A 34 5.90 16.42 -1.63
CA LEU A 34 6.23 17.61 -0.83
C LEU A 34 7.12 18.60 -1.57
N ALA A 35 8.08 18.11 -2.37
CA ALA A 35 8.90 18.95 -3.23
C ALA A 35 8.05 19.66 -4.30
N THR A 36 7.08 18.98 -4.91
CA THR A 36 6.14 19.58 -5.87
C THR A 36 5.20 20.58 -5.21
N ALA A 37 4.68 20.25 -4.03
CA ALA A 37 3.81 21.12 -3.23
C ALA A 37 4.56 22.30 -2.57
N LYS A 38 5.90 22.31 -2.62
CA LYS A 38 6.77 23.29 -1.93
C LYS A 38 6.53 23.36 -0.42
N VAL A 39 6.17 22.24 0.19
CA VAL A 39 5.97 22.10 1.65
C VAL A 39 7.22 21.46 2.27
N SER A 40 7.68 21.99 3.40
CA SER A 40 8.84 21.43 4.10
C SER A 40 8.55 20.05 4.70
N GLU A 41 9.52 19.15 4.57
CA GLU A 41 9.49 17.77 5.07
C GLU A 41 9.45 17.66 6.62
N ASP A 42 9.91 18.70 7.30
CA ASP A 42 10.03 18.72 8.77
C ASP A 42 8.74 19.13 9.48
N VAL A 43 7.78 19.68 8.74
CA VAL A 43 6.50 20.11 9.28
C VAL A 43 5.75 18.89 9.81
N ARG A 44 5.12 19.03 10.97
CA ARG A 44 4.25 17.99 11.52
C ARG A 44 2.84 18.12 10.94
N VAL A 45 2.14 17.00 10.84
CA VAL A 45 0.78 16.95 10.29
C VAL A 45 -0.19 17.90 11.02
N ARG A 46 -0.02 18.07 12.33
CA ARG A 46 -0.85 19.01 13.12
C ARG A 46 -0.63 20.49 12.79
N ASP A 47 0.55 20.82 12.26
CA ASP A 47 1.00 22.19 12.01
C ASP A 47 0.80 22.59 10.53
N LEU A 48 0.12 21.74 9.74
CA LEU A 48 -0.24 22.04 8.36
C LEU A 48 -1.32 23.13 8.28
N THR A 49 -1.13 24.07 7.36
CA THR A 49 -2.18 25.02 6.99
C THR A 49 -3.11 24.41 5.94
N VAL A 50 -4.33 24.95 5.84
CA VAL A 50 -5.31 24.50 4.84
C VAL A 50 -4.77 24.64 3.42
N ASP A 51 -4.06 25.74 3.13
CA ASP A 51 -3.43 25.96 1.82
C ASP A 51 -2.38 24.90 1.49
N GLN A 52 -1.59 24.46 2.49
CA GLN A 52 -0.61 23.38 2.31
C GLN A 52 -1.29 22.02 2.09
N GLU A 53 -2.42 21.77 2.75
CA GLU A 53 -3.21 20.56 2.49
C GLU A 53 -3.73 20.54 1.04
N ASP A 54 -4.22 21.67 0.54
CA ASP A 54 -4.71 21.78 -0.84
C ASP A 54 -3.58 21.67 -1.86
N GLN A 55 -2.42 22.29 -1.62
CA GLN A 55 -1.22 22.12 -2.45
C GLN A 55 -0.76 20.66 -2.52
N ILE A 56 -0.83 19.92 -1.41
CA ILE A 56 -0.49 18.49 -1.39
C ILE A 56 -1.49 17.68 -2.23
N ARG A 57 -2.80 18.01 -2.17
CA ARG A 57 -3.82 17.34 -3.02
C ARG A 57 -3.60 17.64 -4.50
N GLU A 58 -3.30 18.89 -4.84
CA GLU A 58 -2.96 19.27 -6.22
C GLU A 58 -1.70 18.57 -6.72
N ALA A 59 -0.66 18.47 -5.88
CA ALA A 59 0.56 17.75 -6.23
C ALA A 59 0.31 16.24 -6.46
N ILE A 60 -0.56 15.62 -5.66
CA ILE A 60 -0.99 14.23 -5.85
C ILE A 60 -1.69 14.06 -7.20
N ALA A 61 -2.62 14.95 -7.53
CA ALA A 61 -3.34 14.93 -8.80
C ALA A 61 -2.40 15.15 -10.00
N ALA A 62 -1.48 16.12 -9.89
CA ALA A 62 -0.50 16.43 -10.94
C ALA A 62 0.46 15.25 -11.23
N LEU A 63 0.80 14.47 -10.21
CA LEU A 63 1.64 13.28 -10.35
C LEU A 63 0.88 12.06 -10.89
N ASN A 64 -0.43 12.18 -11.16
CA ASN A 64 -1.30 11.11 -11.67
C ASN A 64 -1.16 9.79 -10.88
N LEU A 65 -1.00 9.88 -9.57
CA LEU A 65 -0.80 8.73 -8.71
C LEU A 65 -2.14 8.02 -8.46
N GLN A 66 -2.19 6.73 -8.76
CA GLN A 66 -3.30 5.88 -8.31
C GLN A 66 -3.08 5.55 -6.84
N LEU A 67 -3.98 6.02 -5.98
CA LEU A 67 -3.89 5.84 -4.53
C LEU A 67 -5.05 5.01 -4.00
N GLU A 68 -4.85 4.45 -2.81
CA GLU A 68 -5.86 3.73 -2.02
C GLU A 68 -6.80 2.84 -2.82
N GLY A 69 -8.07 3.23 -2.93
CA GLY A 69 -9.13 2.42 -3.51
C GLY A 69 -8.85 2.06 -4.96
N ASP A 70 -8.33 2.99 -5.75
CA ASP A 70 -8.08 2.77 -7.18
C ASP A 70 -6.89 1.83 -7.38
N LEU A 71 -5.81 2.01 -6.62
CA LEU A 71 -4.66 1.12 -6.67
C LEU A 71 -5.01 -0.30 -6.19
N ARG A 72 -5.79 -0.42 -5.11
CA ARG A 72 -6.27 -1.72 -4.60
C ARG A 72 -7.19 -2.41 -5.61
N ARG A 73 -8.11 -1.66 -6.24
CA ARG A 73 -9.01 -2.18 -7.27
C ARG A 73 -8.23 -2.68 -8.48
N LYS A 74 -7.28 -1.90 -9.00
CA LYS A 74 -6.41 -2.28 -10.11
C LYS A 74 -5.65 -3.58 -9.81
N VAL A 75 -4.98 -3.66 -8.66
CA VAL A 75 -4.23 -4.87 -8.27
C VAL A 75 -5.14 -6.10 -8.16
N SER A 76 -6.37 -5.93 -7.64
CA SER A 76 -7.35 -7.00 -7.57
C SER A 76 -7.79 -7.49 -8.96
N LEU A 77 -8.05 -6.56 -9.88
CA LEU A 77 -8.41 -6.87 -11.27
C LEU A 77 -7.26 -7.56 -12.00
N ASP A 78 -6.02 -7.11 -11.82
CA ASP A 78 -4.83 -7.76 -12.40
C ASP A 78 -4.71 -9.21 -11.95
N ILE A 79 -4.92 -9.48 -10.65
CA ILE A 79 -4.89 -10.85 -10.10
C ILE A 79 -6.04 -11.69 -10.65
N LYS A 80 -7.25 -11.13 -10.79
CA LYS A 80 -8.41 -11.82 -11.38
C LYS A 80 -8.13 -12.18 -12.84
N GLY A 81 -7.61 -11.25 -13.64
CA GLY A 81 -7.23 -11.52 -15.02
C GLY A 81 -6.21 -12.66 -15.14
N LEU A 82 -5.18 -12.68 -14.26
CA LEU A 82 -4.22 -13.80 -14.23
C LEU A 82 -4.88 -15.14 -13.92
N GLN A 83 -5.89 -15.16 -13.03
CA GLN A 83 -6.65 -16.35 -12.66
C GLN A 83 -7.58 -16.83 -13.78
N GLU A 84 -8.23 -15.92 -14.50
CA GLU A 84 -9.13 -16.22 -15.62
C GLU A 84 -8.38 -16.81 -16.81
N ILE A 85 -7.21 -16.23 -17.15
CA ILE A 85 -6.30 -16.75 -18.20
C ILE A 85 -5.73 -18.14 -17.83
N ALA A 86 -5.84 -18.55 -16.56
CA ALA A 86 -5.25 -19.79 -16.04
C ALA A 86 -3.72 -19.88 -16.19
N SER A 87 -3.02 -18.75 -16.20
CA SER A 87 -1.56 -18.70 -16.17
C SER A 87 -1.00 -19.39 -14.91
N TYR A 88 0.25 -19.87 -14.96
CA TYR A 88 0.90 -20.48 -13.77
C TYR A 88 0.82 -19.57 -12.55
N ARG A 89 1.09 -18.27 -12.71
CA ARG A 89 0.94 -17.26 -11.64
C ARG A 89 -0.49 -17.20 -11.11
N GLY A 90 -1.49 -17.17 -11.99
CA GLY A 90 -2.90 -17.19 -11.63
C GLY A 90 -3.30 -18.41 -10.82
N ILE A 91 -2.90 -19.61 -11.24
CA ILE A 91 -3.14 -20.86 -10.52
C ILE A 91 -2.52 -20.80 -9.12
N ARG A 92 -1.29 -20.26 -8.99
CA ARG A 92 -0.62 -20.09 -7.69
C ARG A 92 -1.34 -19.08 -6.79
N HIS A 93 -1.83 -17.97 -7.36
CA HIS A 93 -2.69 -17.02 -6.65
C HIS A 93 -3.96 -17.70 -6.13
N ARG A 94 -4.65 -18.49 -6.96
CA ARG A 94 -5.86 -19.25 -6.61
C ARG A 94 -5.61 -20.28 -5.50
N LYS A 95 -4.47 -20.98 -5.55
CA LYS A 95 -4.06 -21.99 -4.55
C LYS A 95 -3.47 -21.40 -3.26
N GLY A 96 -3.35 -20.07 -3.14
CA GLY A 96 -2.72 -19.46 -1.96
C GLY A 96 -1.24 -19.83 -1.80
N LEU A 97 -0.50 -19.98 -2.91
CA LEU A 97 0.92 -20.32 -2.90
C LEU A 97 1.80 -19.14 -3.32
N PRO A 98 3.10 -19.13 -2.94
CA PRO A 98 4.06 -18.17 -3.46
C PRO A 98 4.14 -18.22 -4.99
N VAL A 99 4.25 -17.05 -5.63
CA VAL A 99 4.08 -16.86 -7.08
C VAL A 99 5.37 -16.61 -7.86
N ARG A 100 6.50 -16.35 -7.18
CA ARG A 100 7.79 -16.03 -7.83
C ARG A 100 8.76 -17.22 -7.78
N GLY A 101 8.25 -18.44 -7.88
CA GLY A 101 9.08 -19.66 -7.91
C GLY A 101 9.71 -20.07 -6.58
N GLN A 102 9.30 -19.49 -5.44
CA GLN A 102 9.86 -19.87 -4.14
C GLN A 102 9.53 -21.32 -3.76
N HIS A 103 10.46 -21.95 -3.03
CA HIS A 103 10.28 -23.30 -2.50
C HIS A 103 9.17 -23.36 -1.44
N THR A 104 8.24 -24.31 -1.56
CA THR A 104 7.01 -24.35 -0.76
C THR A 104 6.94 -25.45 0.29
N LYS A 105 7.96 -26.31 0.38
CA LYS A 105 7.99 -27.45 1.31
C LYS A 105 7.98 -27.02 2.79
N ASN A 106 8.83 -26.05 3.15
CA ASN A 106 9.06 -25.66 4.55
C ASN A 106 8.54 -24.23 4.83
N ASN A 107 9.17 -23.20 4.25
CA ASN A 107 9.05 -21.81 4.69
C ASN A 107 8.14 -20.96 3.78
N ALA A 108 6.89 -21.39 3.56
CA ALA A 108 5.93 -20.65 2.73
C ALA A 108 4.76 -20.04 3.53
N ARG A 109 4.96 -19.79 4.83
CA ARG A 109 3.90 -19.43 5.78
C ARG A 109 3.30 -18.04 5.56
N THR A 110 4.06 -17.05 5.09
CA THR A 110 3.52 -15.72 4.76
C THR A 110 2.38 -15.79 3.73
N ARG A 111 2.41 -16.78 2.81
CA ARG A 111 1.37 -16.96 1.80
C ARG A 111 0.40 -18.09 2.10
N LYS A 112 0.87 -19.21 2.67
CA LYS A 112 0.04 -20.37 3.07
C LYS A 112 -0.78 -20.13 4.35
N GLY A 113 -0.43 -19.11 5.13
CA GLY A 113 -0.96 -18.90 6.47
C GLY A 113 -0.24 -19.73 7.54
N PRO A 114 -0.65 -19.57 8.82
CA PRO A 114 -0.15 -20.35 9.95
C PRO A 114 -0.24 -21.86 9.71
N ALA A 115 0.60 -22.64 10.39
CA ALA A 115 0.52 -24.09 10.29
C ALA A 115 -0.79 -24.58 10.90
N THR A 116 -1.69 -25.10 10.06
CA THR A 116 -2.83 -25.87 10.53
C THR A 116 -2.32 -27.18 11.12
N ALA A 117 -2.51 -27.35 12.43
CA ALA A 117 -2.23 -28.62 13.08
C ALA A 117 -3.19 -29.69 12.53
N ILE A 118 -2.67 -30.89 12.30
CA ILE A 118 -3.52 -32.03 11.99
C ILE A 118 -4.26 -32.38 13.28
N ALA A 119 -5.60 -32.37 13.24
CA ALA A 119 -6.42 -32.76 14.38
C ALA A 119 -5.98 -34.17 14.87
N GLY A 120 -5.62 -34.27 16.16
CA GLY A 120 -5.21 -35.54 16.76
C GLY A 120 -3.69 -35.81 16.79
N LYS A 121 -2.83 -34.90 16.32
CA LYS A 121 -1.37 -35.06 16.49
C LYS A 121 -0.98 -34.76 17.94
N LYS A 122 -0.92 -35.80 18.78
CA LYS A 122 -0.32 -35.70 20.12
C LYS A 122 1.13 -35.20 19.98
N LYS A 123 1.53 -34.31 20.88
CA LYS A 123 2.91 -33.85 21.04
C LYS A 123 3.83 -35.04 21.31
#